data_AF-A0A7C1M1B7-F1
#
_entry.id   AF-A0A7C1M1B7-F1
#
_cell.length_a   1.000
_cell.length_b   1.000
_cell.length_c   1.000
_cell.angle_alpha   90.00
_cell.angle_beta   90.00
_cell.angle_gamma   90.00
#
_symmetry.space_group_name_H-M   'P 1'
#
loop_
_entity.id
_entity.type
_entity.pdbx_description
1 polymer ?
#
loop_
_entity_poly.entity_id
_entity_poly.type
_entity_poly.pdbx_seq_one_letter_code
_entity_poly.pdbx_strand_id
1 'polypeptide(L)'
;MNVREVHEFLNEMWESIFTLNEELKAELPKEGFKVEDVEEVFGAYIFLDGEWRLMKYPHPAFEVKPQIEVGATPEAYYFVVAVPKDRISEDFVGQFIELFPRSFIYGAQDFLSDAYNWRRDGKVSPGGILEKIKASDEGLFQFEANFESVEELKEGLLKLIETGKRFEIFDL
;
A
#
# COMPACT_ATOMS: atom_id res chain seq x y z
N MET A 1 -23.82 6.51 -17.69
CA MET A 1 -22.47 5.93 -17.73
C MET A 1 -21.91 6.13 -19.12
N ASN A 2 -20.82 6.86 -19.26
CA ASN A 2 -20.14 7.04 -20.53
C ASN A 2 -19.17 5.87 -20.75
N VAL A 3 -19.50 4.97 -21.68
CA VAL A 3 -18.70 3.75 -21.93
C VAL A 3 -17.29 4.09 -22.40
N ARG A 4 -17.13 5.19 -23.14
CA ARG A 4 -15.81 5.64 -23.61
C ARG A 4 -14.90 6.00 -22.44
N GLU A 5 -15.40 6.81 -21.51
CA GLU A 5 -14.63 7.22 -20.33
C GLU A 5 -14.23 6.03 -19.47
N VAL A 6 -15.14 5.06 -19.27
CA VAL A 6 -14.82 3.84 -18.51
C VAL A 6 -13.74 3.01 -19.23
N HIS A 7 -13.83 2.87 -20.55
CA HIS A 7 -12.83 2.13 -21.33
C HIS A 7 -11.45 2.78 -21.27
N GLU A 8 -11.38 4.10 -21.46
CA GLU A 8 -10.14 4.88 -21.41
C GLU A 8 -9.52 4.79 -20.00
N PHE A 9 -10.32 4.95 -18.96
CA PHE A 9 -9.89 4.81 -17.56
C PHE A 9 -9.30 3.44 -17.25
N LEU A 10 -9.98 2.35 -17.64
CA LEU A 10 -9.51 0.99 -17.37
C LEU A 10 -8.19 0.68 -18.12
N ASN A 11 -8.04 1.16 -19.35
CA ASN A 11 -6.80 0.99 -20.11
C ASN A 11 -5.65 1.74 -19.44
N GLU A 12 -5.86 3.02 -19.09
CA GLU A 12 -4.84 3.85 -18.43
C GLU A 12 -4.35 3.24 -17.13
N MET A 13 -5.29 2.78 -16.29
CA MET A 13 -4.98 2.15 -15.02
C MET A 13 -4.12 0.89 -15.19
N TRP A 14 -4.36 0.06 -16.22
CA TRP A 14 -3.56 -1.16 -16.43
C TRP A 14 -2.23 -0.84 -17.09
N GLU A 15 -2.23 -0.01 -18.13
CA GLU A 15 -1.03 0.34 -18.89
C GLU A 15 0.01 1.06 -18.00
N SER A 16 -0.45 1.95 -17.11
CA SER A 16 0.43 2.61 -16.15
C SER A 16 1.10 1.64 -15.18
N ILE A 17 0.39 0.63 -14.66
CA ILE A 17 0.98 -0.39 -13.77
C ILE A 17 1.95 -1.31 -14.51
N PHE A 18 1.65 -1.72 -15.74
CA PHE A 18 2.63 -2.46 -16.57
C PHE A 18 3.89 -1.62 -16.84
N THR A 19 3.73 -0.35 -17.17
CA THR A 19 4.85 0.57 -17.42
C THR A 19 5.71 0.73 -16.17
N LEU A 20 5.08 1.00 -15.02
CA LEU A 20 5.77 1.13 -13.74
C LEU A 20 6.52 -0.17 -13.36
N ASN A 21 5.91 -1.33 -13.58
CA ASN A 21 6.53 -2.62 -13.27
C ASN A 21 7.86 -2.81 -14.03
N GLU A 22 7.89 -2.51 -15.33
CA GLU A 22 9.11 -2.62 -16.14
C GLU A 22 10.18 -1.61 -15.72
N GLU A 23 9.80 -0.38 -15.38
CA GLU A 23 10.72 0.62 -14.84
C GLU A 23 11.35 0.14 -13.52
N LEU A 24 10.54 -0.36 -12.60
CA LEU A 24 11.03 -0.82 -11.29
C LEU A 24 11.87 -2.10 -11.40
N LYS A 25 11.57 -3.01 -12.33
CA LYS A 25 12.44 -4.16 -12.64
C LYS A 25 13.83 -3.74 -13.08
N ALA A 26 13.96 -2.62 -13.80
CA ALA A 26 15.26 -2.09 -14.20
C ALA A 26 15.99 -1.38 -13.04
N GLU A 27 15.24 -0.72 -12.15
CA GLU A 27 15.81 0.16 -11.13
C GLU A 27 16.07 -0.51 -9.78
N LEU A 28 15.14 -1.29 -9.24
CA LEU A 28 15.18 -1.75 -7.85
C LEU A 28 16.14 -2.92 -7.55
N PRO A 29 16.59 -3.77 -8.50
CA PRO A 29 17.60 -4.79 -8.20
C PRO A 29 18.91 -4.24 -7.64
N LYS A 30 19.30 -3.01 -8.01
CA LYS A 30 20.49 -2.34 -7.46
C LYS A 30 20.36 -2.00 -5.96
N GLU A 31 19.13 -1.97 -5.47
CA GLU A 31 18.77 -1.66 -4.08
C GLU A 31 18.52 -2.92 -3.23
N GLY A 32 18.61 -4.11 -3.83
CA GLY A 32 18.40 -5.41 -3.17
C GLY A 32 16.99 -6.00 -3.30
N PHE A 33 16.10 -5.36 -4.07
CA PHE A 33 14.71 -5.82 -4.21
C PHE A 33 14.51 -6.61 -5.51
N LYS A 34 13.57 -7.56 -5.48
CA LYS A 34 13.12 -8.29 -6.67
C LYS A 34 11.69 -7.87 -7.00
N VAL A 35 11.49 -7.39 -8.22
CA VAL A 35 10.17 -7.03 -8.74
C VAL A 35 9.64 -8.21 -9.56
N GLU A 36 8.49 -8.74 -9.17
CA GLU A 36 7.79 -9.82 -9.90
C GLU A 36 6.94 -9.24 -11.05
N ASP A 37 6.38 -10.12 -11.87
CA ASP A 37 5.48 -9.72 -12.96
C ASP A 37 4.13 -9.21 -12.43
N VAL A 38 3.42 -8.43 -13.24
CA VAL A 38 2.05 -7.99 -12.94
C VAL A 38 1.10 -9.17 -13.03
N GLU A 39 0.25 -9.32 -12.01
CA GLU A 39 -0.79 -10.33 -11.92
C GLU A 39 -2.18 -9.69 -11.72
N GLU A 40 -3.24 -10.43 -12.07
CA GLU A 40 -4.61 -10.05 -11.74
C GLU A 40 -5.00 -10.49 -10.33
N VAL A 41 -5.17 -9.53 -9.43
CA VAL A 41 -5.62 -9.79 -8.06
C VAL A 41 -7.14 -9.75 -7.99
N PHE A 42 -7.75 -10.78 -7.40
CA PHE A 42 -9.19 -10.89 -7.17
C PHE A 42 -9.52 -10.91 -5.69
N GLY A 43 -10.69 -10.38 -5.31
CA GLY A 43 -11.23 -10.50 -3.96
C GLY A 43 -10.66 -9.51 -2.94
N ALA A 44 -9.92 -8.49 -3.41
CA ALA A 44 -9.53 -7.35 -2.61
C ALA A 44 -10.74 -6.44 -2.27
N TYR A 45 -10.54 -5.52 -1.32
CA TYR A 45 -11.56 -4.57 -0.88
C TYR A 45 -11.14 -3.14 -1.21
N ILE A 46 -12.13 -2.28 -1.44
CA ILE A 46 -11.97 -0.85 -1.73
C ILE A 46 -12.82 -0.04 -0.76
N PHE A 47 -12.35 1.13 -0.32
CA PHE A 47 -13.05 1.92 0.69
C PHE A 47 -13.90 3.01 0.06
N LEU A 48 -15.18 2.71 -0.18
CA LEU A 48 -16.12 3.61 -0.87
C LEU A 48 -17.19 4.11 0.08
N ASP A 49 -17.43 5.43 0.08
CA ASP A 49 -18.49 6.08 0.86
C ASP A 49 -18.48 5.75 2.37
N GLY A 50 -17.30 5.52 2.94
CA GLY A 50 -17.14 5.18 4.36
C GLY A 50 -17.20 3.69 4.68
N GLU A 51 -17.27 2.82 3.67
CA GLU A 51 -17.41 1.38 3.85
C GLU A 51 -16.43 0.58 2.97
N TRP A 52 -15.89 -0.51 3.52
CA TRP A 52 -15.15 -1.50 2.74
C TRP A 52 -16.11 -2.29 1.83
N ARG A 53 -15.82 -2.30 0.54
CA ARG A 53 -16.60 -2.99 -0.50
C ARG A 53 -15.73 -4.00 -1.24
N LEU A 54 -16.24 -5.22 -1.40
CA LEU A 54 -15.55 -6.29 -2.13
C LEU A 54 -15.45 -5.96 -3.62
N MET A 55 -14.23 -6.01 -4.17
CA MET A 55 -13.96 -6.00 -5.60
C MET A 55 -14.09 -7.41 -6.16
N LYS A 56 -15.15 -7.64 -6.93
CA LYS A 56 -15.38 -8.90 -7.66
C LYS A 56 -14.68 -8.94 -9.03
N TYR A 57 -14.19 -7.80 -9.49
CA TYR A 57 -13.39 -7.64 -10.69
C TYR A 57 -11.90 -7.65 -10.32
N PRO A 58 -11.01 -7.98 -11.26
CA PRO A 58 -9.58 -7.97 -11.00
C PRO A 58 -9.01 -6.56 -10.98
N HIS A 59 -7.85 -6.41 -10.35
CA HIS A 59 -6.98 -5.26 -10.50
C HIS A 59 -5.50 -5.68 -10.63
N PRO A 60 -4.62 -4.89 -11.28
CA PRO A 60 -3.24 -5.22 -11.50
C PRO A 60 -2.47 -4.87 -10.25
N ALA A 61 -1.69 -5.84 -9.80
CA ALA A 61 -0.69 -5.62 -8.79
C ALA A 61 0.54 -6.46 -9.11
N PHE A 62 1.65 -6.14 -8.47
CA PHE A 62 2.86 -6.94 -8.52
C PHE A 62 3.59 -6.85 -7.18
N GLU A 63 4.30 -7.92 -6.84
CA GLU A 63 5.15 -7.96 -5.66
C GLU A 63 6.51 -7.31 -5.92
N VAL A 64 6.97 -6.54 -4.93
CA VAL A 64 8.35 -6.11 -4.78
C VAL A 64 8.88 -6.77 -3.50
N LYS A 65 9.56 -7.91 -3.69
CA LYS A 65 10.08 -8.72 -2.58
C LYS A 65 11.17 -8.00 -1.80
N PRO A 66 11.19 -8.14 -0.46
CA PRO A 66 10.56 -9.24 0.29
C PRO A 66 9.07 -9.09 0.65
N GLN A 67 8.50 -7.88 0.72
CA GLN A 67 7.23 -7.70 1.45
C GLN A 67 6.38 -6.50 1.01
N ILE A 68 6.60 -5.98 -0.21
CA ILE A 68 5.81 -4.87 -0.75
C ILE A 68 4.92 -5.42 -1.88
N GLU A 69 3.68 -4.97 -1.96
CA GLU A 69 2.84 -5.09 -3.15
C GLU A 69 2.54 -3.68 -3.67
N VAL A 70 2.49 -3.54 -5.00
CA VAL A 70 2.22 -2.29 -5.71
C VAL A 70 1.11 -2.56 -6.71
N GLY A 71 0.12 -1.67 -6.80
CA GLY A 71 -0.98 -1.85 -7.74
C GLY A 71 -1.81 -0.60 -7.98
N ALA A 72 -2.90 -0.78 -8.72
CA ALA A 72 -3.90 0.26 -8.93
C ALA A 72 -5.31 -0.31 -8.80
N THR A 73 -6.20 0.44 -8.19
CA THR A 73 -7.64 0.18 -8.15
C THR A 73 -8.37 1.33 -8.83
N PRO A 74 -9.68 1.21 -9.10
CA PRO A 74 -10.46 2.32 -9.64
C PRO A 74 -10.47 3.59 -8.77
N GLU A 75 -10.02 3.51 -7.52
CA GLU A 75 -9.95 4.64 -6.60
C GLU A 75 -8.57 5.28 -6.52
N ALA A 76 -7.49 4.49 -6.58
CA ALA A 76 -6.14 4.97 -6.35
C ALA A 76 -5.07 4.01 -6.85
N TYR A 77 -3.90 4.57 -7.12
CA TYR A 77 -2.63 3.85 -7.14
C TYR A 77 -2.19 3.60 -5.70
N TYR A 78 -1.57 2.45 -5.42
CA TYR A 78 -1.19 2.11 -4.05
C TYR A 78 0.09 1.30 -3.97
N PHE A 79 0.73 1.39 -2.81
CA PHE A 79 1.58 0.31 -2.32
C PHE A 79 1.04 -0.18 -0.98
N VAL A 80 1.38 -1.41 -0.63
CA VAL A 80 1.24 -1.95 0.72
C VAL A 80 2.54 -2.63 1.12
N VAL A 81 2.98 -2.41 2.36
CA VAL A 81 4.13 -3.12 2.95
C VAL A 81 3.69 -3.90 4.17
N ALA A 82 4.01 -5.18 4.20
CA ALA A 82 3.77 -6.03 5.34
C ALA A 82 4.91 -5.87 6.36
N VAL A 83 4.59 -5.57 7.62
CA VAL A 83 5.56 -5.31 8.69
C VAL A 83 5.28 -6.21 9.89
N PRO A 84 6.24 -7.03 10.33
CA PRO A 84 6.12 -7.81 11.55
C PRO A 84 5.85 -6.92 12.76
N LYS A 85 4.90 -7.30 13.60
CA LYS A 85 4.44 -6.49 14.75
C LYS A 85 5.58 -6.05 15.67
N ASP A 86 6.59 -6.89 15.85
CA ASP A 86 7.77 -6.65 16.68
C ASP A 86 8.75 -5.61 16.11
N ARG A 87 8.66 -5.30 14.81
CA ARG A 87 9.46 -4.25 14.15
C ARG A 87 8.77 -2.88 14.11
N ILE A 88 7.51 -2.81 14.53
CA ILE A 88 6.75 -1.56 14.49
C ILE A 88 7.07 -0.71 15.71
N SER A 89 7.69 0.45 15.47
CA SER A 89 8.00 1.45 16.49
C SER A 89 7.11 2.68 16.35
N GLU A 90 7.01 3.50 17.41
CA GLU A 90 6.26 4.75 17.37
C GLU A 90 6.86 5.72 16.34
N ASP A 91 8.18 5.79 16.26
CA ASP A 91 8.90 6.62 15.29
C ASP A 91 8.64 6.20 13.84
N PHE A 92 8.59 4.89 13.58
CA PHE A 92 8.25 4.37 12.25
C PHE A 92 6.80 4.74 11.88
N VAL A 93 5.85 4.49 12.78
CA VAL A 93 4.44 4.84 12.57
C VAL A 93 4.30 6.34 12.31
N GLY A 94 4.95 7.17 13.14
CA GLY A 94 4.87 8.62 13.04
C GLY A 94 5.41 9.15 11.72
N GLN A 95 6.56 8.64 11.29
CA GLN A 95 7.10 9.05 10.01
C GLN A 95 6.29 8.52 8.83
N PHE A 96 5.78 7.28 8.91
CA PHE A 96 4.98 6.71 7.85
C PHE A 96 3.73 7.55 7.58
N ILE A 97 2.96 7.89 8.62
CA ILE A 97 1.74 8.70 8.45
C ILE A 97 2.03 10.16 8.04
N GLU A 98 3.22 10.68 8.37
CA GLU A 98 3.69 12.00 7.92
C GLU A 98 4.04 11.99 6.42
N LEU A 99 4.77 10.98 5.96
CA LEU A 99 5.16 10.81 4.56
C LEU A 99 3.97 10.45 3.67
N PHE A 100 3.01 9.70 4.20
CA PHE A 100 1.89 9.13 3.46
C PHE A 100 0.56 9.54 4.10
N PRO A 101 0.04 10.74 3.78
CA PRO A 101 -1.17 11.28 4.43
C PRO A 101 -2.45 10.50 4.09
N ARG A 102 -2.49 9.80 2.95
CA ARG A 102 -3.61 8.94 2.52
C ARG A 102 -3.30 7.47 2.81
N SER A 103 -2.99 7.16 4.07
CA SER A 103 -2.55 5.83 4.48
C SER A 103 -3.51 5.08 5.40
N PHE A 104 -3.40 3.76 5.36
CA PHE A 104 -4.12 2.83 6.20
C PHE A 104 -3.13 1.90 6.91
N ILE A 105 -3.46 1.50 8.14
CA ILE A 105 -2.70 0.49 8.88
C ILE A 105 -3.70 -0.52 9.43
N TYR A 106 -3.59 -1.77 9.01
CA TYR A 106 -4.55 -2.83 9.33
C TYR A 106 -3.87 -4.19 9.53
N GLY A 107 -4.57 -5.11 10.19
CA GLY A 107 -4.09 -6.47 10.43
C GLY A 107 -4.07 -7.31 9.15
N ALA A 108 -3.21 -8.32 9.09
CA ALA A 108 -3.16 -9.22 7.94
C ALA A 108 -4.33 -10.23 7.91
N GLN A 109 -4.87 -10.62 9.08
CA GLN A 109 -5.98 -11.58 9.16
C GLN A 109 -7.35 -10.89 9.24
N ASP A 110 -7.45 -9.80 9.98
CA ASP A 110 -8.64 -8.96 10.10
C ASP A 110 -8.39 -7.56 9.51
N PHE A 111 -8.48 -7.48 8.17
CA PHE A 111 -8.36 -6.22 7.43
C PHE A 111 -9.52 -5.24 7.65
N LEU A 112 -10.60 -5.65 8.33
CA LEU A 112 -11.73 -4.79 8.66
C LEU A 112 -11.52 -4.06 10.00
N SER A 113 -10.57 -4.51 10.81
CA SER A 113 -10.20 -3.90 12.08
C SER A 113 -8.93 -3.04 11.94
N ASP A 114 -9.05 -1.91 11.22
CA ASP A 114 -7.94 -0.98 11.01
C ASP A 114 -7.41 -0.40 12.33
N ALA A 115 -6.08 -0.45 12.53
CA ALA A 115 -5.40 0.31 13.57
C ALA A 115 -5.43 1.82 13.26
N TYR A 116 -5.32 2.18 11.98
CA TYR A 116 -5.41 3.55 11.48
C TYR A 116 -6.07 3.62 10.11
N ASN A 117 -6.97 4.58 9.94
CA ASN A 117 -7.63 4.89 8.67
C ASN A 117 -7.71 6.41 8.50
N TRP A 118 -6.95 6.96 7.55
CA TRP A 118 -6.85 8.41 7.32
C TRP A 118 -8.21 9.11 7.08
N ARG A 119 -9.22 8.39 6.57
CA ARG A 119 -10.56 8.93 6.31
C ARG A 119 -11.42 9.05 7.56
N ARG A 120 -11.13 8.26 8.59
CA ARG A 120 -11.92 8.18 9.83
C ARG A 120 -11.22 8.84 11.01
N ASP A 121 -9.93 8.55 11.17
CA ASP A 121 -9.24 8.71 12.44
C ASP A 121 -8.70 10.14 12.65
N GLY A 122 -8.59 10.96 11.60
CA GLY A 122 -8.15 12.35 11.74
C GLY A 122 -6.77 12.45 12.38
N LYS A 123 -6.61 13.32 13.40
CA LYS A 123 -5.33 13.52 14.11
C LYS A 123 -5.17 12.52 15.27
N VAL A 124 -4.92 11.25 14.97
CA VAL A 124 -4.46 10.28 15.98
C VAL A 124 -2.96 10.41 16.16
N SER A 125 -2.48 10.28 17.40
CA SER A 125 -1.04 10.26 17.67
C SER A 125 -0.43 8.93 17.21
N PRO A 126 0.84 8.93 16.77
CA PRO A 126 1.57 7.69 16.47
C PRO A 126 1.55 6.68 17.62
N GLY A 127 1.73 7.16 18.86
CA GLY A 127 1.60 6.33 20.06
C GLY A 127 0.23 5.67 20.21
N GLY A 128 -0.86 6.37 19.92
CA GLY A 128 -2.21 5.79 19.99
C GLY A 128 -2.46 4.72 18.92
N ILE A 129 -1.88 4.87 17.73
CA ILE A 129 -1.90 3.83 16.69
C ILE A 129 -1.09 2.61 17.14
N LEU A 130 0.12 2.84 17.68
CA LEU A 130 0.98 1.78 18.18
C LEU A 130 0.34 0.98 19.33
N GLU A 131 -0.40 1.65 20.23
CA GLU A 131 -1.14 0.98 21.29
C GLU A 131 -2.20 0.01 20.73
N LYS A 132 -2.95 0.42 19.69
CA LYS A 132 -3.91 -0.47 19.01
C LYS A 132 -3.22 -1.67 18.37
N ILE A 133 -2.09 -1.45 17.68
CA ILE A 133 -1.26 -2.52 17.09
C ILE A 133 -0.80 -3.50 18.18
N LYS A 134 -0.32 -2.99 19.31
CA LYS A 134 0.14 -3.81 20.44
C LYS A 134 -1.00 -4.61 21.09
N ALA A 135 -2.18 -4.03 21.19
CA ALA A 135 -3.36 -4.67 21.78
C ALA A 135 -4.02 -5.73 20.89
N SER A 136 -3.78 -5.69 19.58
CA SER A 136 -4.30 -6.68 18.62
C SER A 136 -3.57 -8.03 18.71
N ASP A 137 -4.27 -9.12 18.38
CA ASP A 137 -3.69 -10.48 18.29
C ASP A 137 -2.93 -10.74 16.96
N GLU A 138 -2.91 -9.77 16.05
CA GLU A 138 -2.20 -9.83 14.77
C GLU A 138 -0.68 -9.91 14.96
N GLY A 139 -0.01 -10.78 14.20
CA GLY A 139 1.45 -10.87 14.16
C GLY A 139 2.12 -10.01 13.07
N LEU A 140 1.32 -9.55 12.10
CA LEU A 140 1.76 -8.85 10.90
C LEU A 140 0.76 -7.73 10.60
N PHE A 141 1.26 -6.56 10.24
CA PHE A 141 0.43 -5.41 9.87
C PHE A 141 0.77 -4.94 8.47
N GLN A 142 -0.26 -4.55 7.75
CA GLN A 142 -0.15 -3.92 6.44
C GLN A 142 -0.14 -2.41 6.61
N PHE A 143 0.82 -1.77 5.97
CA PHE A 143 0.96 -0.31 5.88
C PHE A 143 0.72 0.07 4.42
N GLU A 144 -0.46 0.60 4.13
CA GLU A 144 -0.90 0.96 2.77
C GLU A 144 -0.88 2.48 2.59
N ALA A 145 -0.50 2.94 1.41
CA ALA A 145 -0.56 4.34 1.02
C ALA A 145 -1.16 4.49 -0.38
N ASN A 146 -2.07 5.46 -0.52
CA ASN A 146 -2.80 5.73 -1.77
C ASN A 146 -2.35 7.04 -2.43
N PHE A 147 -2.28 7.01 -3.76
CA PHE A 147 -1.76 8.07 -4.62
C PHE A 147 -2.73 8.37 -5.76
N GLU A 148 -2.67 9.61 -6.28
CA GLU A 148 -3.55 10.03 -7.38
C GLU A 148 -2.98 9.70 -8.76
N SER A 149 -1.66 9.50 -8.86
CA SER A 149 -0.98 9.14 -10.10
C SER A 149 0.10 8.07 -9.91
N VAL A 150 0.49 7.45 -11.03
CA VAL A 150 1.55 6.44 -11.05
C VAL A 150 2.93 7.04 -10.72
N GLU A 151 3.16 8.31 -11.07
CA GLU A 151 4.39 9.04 -10.75
C GLU A 151 4.50 9.27 -9.24
N GLU A 152 3.40 9.72 -8.60
CA GLU A 152 3.35 9.88 -7.14
C GLU A 152 3.58 8.54 -6.42
N LEU A 153 2.99 7.46 -6.94
CA LEU A 153 3.24 6.11 -6.43
C LEU A 153 4.71 5.72 -6.54
N LYS A 154 5.36 5.95 -7.68
CA LYS A 154 6.80 5.65 -7.86
C LYS A 154 7.64 6.41 -6.85
N GLU A 155 7.42 7.72 -6.70
CA GLU A 155 8.13 8.53 -5.71
C GLU A 155 7.85 8.07 -4.28
N GLY A 156 6.60 7.73 -3.98
CA GLY A 156 6.17 7.21 -2.68
C GLY A 156 6.86 5.89 -2.34
N LEU A 157 6.97 4.98 -3.30
CA LEU A 157 7.66 3.70 -3.14
C LEU A 157 9.15 3.89 -2.85
N LEU A 158 9.82 4.82 -3.53
CA LEU A 158 11.24 5.10 -3.27
C LEU A 158 11.45 5.68 -1.86
N LYS A 159 10.56 6.58 -1.41
CA LYS A 159 10.57 7.10 -0.03
C LYS A 159 10.30 6.01 1.00
N LEU A 160 9.39 5.07 0.69
CA LEU A 160 9.14 3.91 1.53
C LEU A 160 10.40 3.05 1.64
N ILE A 161 11.08 2.75 0.54
CA ILE A 161 12.30 1.95 0.54
C ILE A 161 13.38 2.62 1.39
N GLU A 162 13.59 3.93 1.24
CA GLU A 162 14.55 4.67 2.07
C GLU A 162 14.18 4.61 3.56
N THR A 163 12.92 4.88 3.87
CA THR A 163 12.43 4.88 5.26
C THR A 163 12.47 3.49 5.88
N GLY A 164 12.03 2.47 5.14
CA GLY A 164 12.03 1.08 5.60
C GLY A 164 13.43 0.54 5.82
N LYS A 165 14.42 0.93 5.00
CA LYS A 165 15.84 0.61 5.27
C LYS A 165 16.32 1.24 6.57
N ARG A 166 15.97 2.51 6.84
CA ARG A 166 16.35 3.18 8.10
C ARG A 166 15.77 2.52 9.35
N PHE A 167 14.55 2.01 9.26
CA PHE A 167 13.88 1.34 10.39
C PHE A 167 14.02 -0.19 10.37
N GLU A 168 14.87 -0.75 9.50
CA GLU A 168 15.10 -2.20 9.39
C GLU A 168 13.81 -3.00 9.17
N ILE A 169 12.89 -2.43 8.38
CA ILE A 169 11.58 -3.04 8.09
C ILE A 169 11.72 -4.26 7.20
N PHE A 170 12.64 -4.20 6.23
CA PHE A 170 12.78 -5.22 5.20
C PHE A 170 13.71 -6.36 5.61
N ASP A 171 13.33 -7.59 5.25
CA ASP A 171 14.19 -8.78 5.28
C ASP A 171 15.10 -8.84 4.03
N LEU A 172 16.05 -7.90 3.92
CA LEU A 172 17.02 -7.82 2.82
C LEU A 172 18.28 -8.68 3.03
#